data_AF-A0A523CWV3-F1
#
_entry.id   AF-A0A523CWV3-F1
#
_cell.length_a   1.000
_cell.length_b   1.000
_cell.length_c   1.000
_cell.angle_alpha   90.00
_cell.angle_beta   90.00
_cell.angle_gamma   90.00
#
_symmetry.space_group_name_H-M   'P 1'
#
loop_
_entity.id
_entity.type
_entity.pdbx_description
1 polymer ?
#
loop_
_entity_poly.entity_id
_entity_poly.type
_entity_poly.pdbx_seq_one_letter_code
_entity_poly.pdbx_strand_id
1 'polypeptide(L)'
;MTLNRELTRRNFIVTTAAAGGGMALGFYLPGPQVLAAATDLEGAISGKPWIPPTDGAGAEVNAWLLISPDDTVTIRVAQSEMGEGVFTSMPMIIAEELQCDWSKVKAEYASANRSLQEGGVYKRMSTNGSGAVRRSREYLQQAGASARERLIQAAATEWKVPASSCTAKDSVVTHTATGRT
;
A
#
# COMPACT_ATOMS: atom_id res chain seq x y z
N MET A 1 -52.54 -38.57 35.83
CA MET A 1 -51.14 -38.92 35.51
C MET A 1 -50.63 -37.87 34.53
N THR A 2 -50.07 -36.76 35.02
CA THR A 2 -49.62 -35.62 34.22
C THR A 2 -48.16 -35.81 33.83
N LEU A 3 -47.89 -36.07 32.55
CA LEU A 3 -46.53 -36.17 32.02
C LEU A 3 -45.95 -34.77 31.86
N ASN A 4 -45.14 -34.32 32.82
CA ASN A 4 -44.31 -33.13 32.69
C ASN A 4 -43.18 -33.42 31.69
N ARG A 5 -43.33 -33.00 30.43
CA ARG A 5 -42.25 -33.04 29.43
C ARG A 5 -41.41 -31.77 29.55
N GLU A 6 -40.38 -31.81 30.37
CA GLU A 6 -39.33 -30.78 30.44
C GLU A 6 -38.68 -30.60 29.06
N LEU A 7 -38.78 -29.39 28.48
CA LEU A 7 -38.14 -29.02 27.22
C LEU A 7 -36.63 -28.90 27.41
N THR A 8 -35.93 -30.02 27.26
CA THR A 8 -34.46 -30.05 27.24
C THR A 8 -33.92 -29.59 25.89
N ARG A 9 -32.75 -28.92 25.88
CA ARG A 9 -32.06 -28.43 24.66
C ARG A 9 -31.98 -29.49 23.56
N ARG A 10 -31.73 -30.75 23.95
CA ARG A 10 -31.69 -31.91 23.03
C ARG A 10 -33.06 -32.18 22.40
N ASN A 11 -34.13 -32.22 23.18
CA ASN A 11 -35.48 -32.44 22.66
C ASN A 11 -35.95 -31.27 21.79
N PHE A 12 -35.57 -30.03 22.11
CA PHE A 12 -35.87 -28.87 21.27
C PHE A 12 -35.21 -28.97 19.88
N ILE A 13 -33.91 -29.29 19.81
CA ILE A 13 -33.19 -29.45 18.54
C ILE A 13 -33.76 -30.62 17.72
N VAL A 14 -34.04 -31.76 18.37
CA VAL A 14 -34.58 -32.93 17.67
C VAL A 14 -36.00 -32.66 17.14
N THR A 15 -36.84 -31.98 17.92
CA THR A 15 -38.24 -31.71 17.54
C THR A 15 -38.32 -30.62 16.46
N THR A 16 -37.48 -29.58 16.53
CA THR A 16 -37.42 -28.52 15.49
C THR A 16 -36.83 -29.03 14.18
N ALA A 17 -35.81 -29.88 14.21
CA ALA A 17 -35.26 -30.50 13.00
C ALA A 17 -36.26 -31.47 12.33
N ALA A 18 -37.05 -32.21 13.12
CA ALA A 18 -38.04 -33.16 12.61
C ALA A 18 -39.31 -32.48 12.05
N ALA A 19 -39.76 -31.36 12.64
CA ALA A 19 -40.99 -30.68 12.24
C ALA A 19 -40.77 -29.53 11.23
N GLY A 20 -39.61 -28.86 11.27
CA GLY A 20 -39.33 -27.68 10.46
C GLY A 20 -38.65 -27.96 9.12
N GLY A 21 -38.10 -29.18 8.93
CA GLY A 21 -37.17 -29.46 7.84
C GLY A 21 -35.87 -28.66 7.97
N GLY A 22 -34.82 -29.10 7.28
CA GLY A 22 -33.54 -28.38 7.20
C GLY A 22 -33.37 -27.77 5.82
N MET A 23 -33.11 -26.47 5.73
CA MET A 23 -32.70 -25.81 4.49
C MET A 23 -31.17 -25.75 4.45
N ALA A 24 -30.56 -26.51 3.54
CA ALA A 24 -29.13 -26.41 3.27
C ALA A 24 -28.91 -25.40 2.13
N LEU A 25 -28.29 -24.27 2.45
CA LEU A 25 -27.83 -23.29 1.47
C LEU A 25 -26.36 -23.56 1.15
N GLY A 26 -26.12 -24.18 -0.01
CA GLY A 26 -24.79 -24.25 -0.60
C GLY A 26 -24.54 -23.03 -1.46
N PHE A 27 -23.50 -22.26 -1.18
CA PHE A 27 -22.98 -21.26 -2.10
C PHE A 27 -21.57 -21.64 -2.51
N TYR A 28 -21.33 -21.54 -3.81
CA TYR A 28 -20.02 -21.74 -4.41
C TYR A 28 -19.32 -20.38 -4.44
N LEU A 29 -18.29 -20.23 -3.61
CA LEU A 29 -17.31 -19.17 -3.81
C LEU A 29 -16.31 -19.70 -4.84
N PRO A 30 -16.24 -19.13 -6.06
CA PRO A 30 -15.19 -19.50 -7.00
C PRO A 30 -13.85 -19.38 -6.27
N GLY A 31 -13.12 -20.51 -6.24
CA GLY A 31 -11.86 -20.67 -5.52
C GLY A 31 -10.77 -19.73 -6.02
N PRO A 32 -9.53 -19.87 -5.51
CA PRO A 32 -8.55 -18.81 -5.28
C PRO A 32 -8.03 -18.08 -6.52
N GLN A 33 -8.56 -18.28 -7.72
CA GLN A 33 -8.24 -17.50 -8.92
C GLN A 33 -8.43 -15.99 -8.69
N VAL A 34 -9.49 -15.62 -7.94
CA VAL A 34 -9.77 -14.22 -7.55
C VAL A 34 -8.89 -13.77 -6.37
N LEU A 35 -8.37 -14.70 -5.56
CA LEU A 35 -7.43 -14.41 -4.46
C LEU A 35 -5.97 -14.43 -4.92
N ALA A 36 -5.64 -15.17 -5.98
CA ALA A 36 -4.34 -15.36 -6.59
C ALA A 36 -3.97 -14.16 -7.47
N ALA A 37 -4.98 -13.51 -8.05
CA ALA A 37 -4.82 -12.17 -8.60
C ALA A 37 -4.36 -11.13 -7.54
N ALA A 38 -4.47 -11.44 -6.23
CA ALA A 38 -3.96 -10.62 -5.15
C ALA A 38 -2.63 -11.12 -4.54
N THR A 39 -2.13 -12.30 -4.91
CA THR A 39 -0.84 -12.83 -4.42
C THR A 39 0.33 -12.54 -5.33
N ASP A 40 0.09 -12.25 -6.62
CA ASP A 40 1.16 -12.22 -7.62
C ASP A 40 1.45 -10.79 -8.11
N LEU A 41 1.42 -9.82 -7.21
CA LEU A 41 1.99 -8.49 -7.48
C LEU A 41 3.48 -8.47 -7.10
N GLU A 42 4.23 -9.47 -7.55
CA GLU A 42 5.68 -9.44 -7.77
C GLU A 42 6.00 -8.69 -9.08
N GLY A 43 5.31 -7.58 -9.30
CA GLY A 43 5.65 -6.63 -10.35
C GLY A 43 6.64 -5.61 -9.81
N ALA A 44 7.69 -5.31 -10.58
CA ALA A 44 8.53 -4.15 -10.34
C ALA A 44 7.64 -2.89 -10.24
N ILE A 45 7.97 -2.00 -9.31
CA ILE A 45 7.23 -0.75 -9.14
C ILE A 45 7.41 0.08 -10.41
N SER A 46 6.33 0.23 -11.17
CA SER A 46 6.35 1.02 -12.40
C SER A 46 6.76 2.46 -12.09
N GLY A 47 7.77 2.95 -12.82
CA GLY A 47 8.17 4.34 -12.80
C GLY A 47 7.37 5.23 -13.74
N LYS A 48 6.34 4.70 -14.41
CA LYS A 48 5.49 5.48 -15.31
C LYS A 48 4.53 6.35 -14.49
N PRO A 49 4.54 7.67 -14.68
CA PRO A 49 3.61 8.56 -13.99
C PRO A 49 2.19 8.38 -14.55
N TRP A 50 1.19 8.44 -13.67
CA TRP A 50 -0.23 8.40 -14.00
C TRP A 50 -0.74 9.76 -14.47
N ILE A 51 -0.24 10.81 -13.83
CA ILE A 51 -0.47 12.20 -14.22
C ILE A 51 0.83 12.69 -14.87
N PRO A 52 0.81 13.12 -16.14
CA PRO A 52 1.97 13.76 -16.74
C PRO A 52 2.43 14.94 -15.88
N PRO A 53 3.73 15.18 -15.72
CA PRO A 53 4.21 16.40 -15.08
C PRO A 53 3.60 17.59 -15.83
N THR A 54 2.71 18.32 -15.16
CA THR A 54 2.14 19.58 -15.64
C THR A 54 2.65 20.68 -14.72
N ASP A 55 2.81 21.88 -15.25
CA ASP A 55 3.37 23.01 -14.51
C ASP A 55 2.60 23.22 -13.19
N GLY A 56 3.24 22.86 -12.07
CA GLY A 56 2.72 23.03 -10.71
C GLY A 56 2.14 21.79 -10.02
N ALA A 57 1.95 20.66 -10.69
CA ALA A 57 1.33 19.47 -10.07
C ALA A 57 2.31 18.48 -9.41
N GLY A 58 3.62 18.71 -9.54
CA GLY A 58 4.67 17.81 -9.06
C GLY A 58 4.97 16.66 -10.01
N ALA A 59 6.11 16.01 -9.78
CA ALA A 59 6.58 14.87 -10.56
C ALA A 59 6.28 13.57 -9.79
N GLU A 60 5.45 12.72 -10.37
CA GLU A 60 5.31 11.35 -9.89
C GLU A 60 6.59 10.57 -10.20
N VAL A 61 7.27 10.14 -9.14
CA VAL A 61 8.43 9.26 -9.27
C VAL A 61 7.94 7.82 -9.42
N ASN A 62 6.93 7.40 -8.67
CA ASN A 62 6.21 6.14 -8.91
C ASN A 62 4.75 6.27 -8.44
N ALA A 63 3.98 5.19 -8.51
CA ALA A 63 2.59 5.19 -8.07
C ALA A 63 2.40 5.60 -6.60
N TRP A 64 3.38 5.35 -5.73
CA TRP A 64 3.32 5.60 -4.29
C TRP A 64 3.78 7.00 -3.89
N LEU A 65 4.66 7.63 -4.68
CA LEU A 65 5.26 8.91 -4.32
C LEU A 65 5.33 9.93 -5.45
N LEU A 66 4.99 11.16 -5.09
CA LEU A 66 5.03 12.36 -5.91
C LEU A 66 5.83 13.43 -5.17
N ILE A 67 6.72 14.11 -5.88
CA ILE A 67 7.51 15.22 -5.35
C ILE A 67 7.06 16.50 -6.04
N SER A 68 6.51 17.42 -5.27
CA SER A 68 6.06 18.72 -5.75
C SER A 68 7.24 19.69 -5.96
N PRO A 69 7.09 20.76 -6.76
CA PRO A 69 8.15 21.75 -6.97
C PRO A 69 8.54 22.54 -5.70
N ASP A 70 7.73 22.46 -4.65
CA ASP A 70 7.97 23.04 -3.32
C ASP A 70 8.65 22.05 -2.35
N ASP A 71 9.24 20.97 -2.87
CA ASP A 71 9.81 19.84 -2.14
C ASP A 71 8.83 19.01 -1.29
N THR A 72 7.52 19.24 -1.39
CA THR A 72 6.54 18.41 -0.67
C THR A 72 6.57 16.98 -1.23
N VAL A 73 6.82 16.01 -0.35
CA VAL A 73 6.82 14.58 -0.68
C VAL A 73 5.44 14.02 -0.36
N THR A 74 4.62 13.84 -1.38
CA THR A 74 3.29 13.25 -1.23
C THR A 74 3.39 11.73 -1.33
N ILE A 75 2.98 11.03 -0.27
CA ILE A 75 3.00 9.57 -0.18
C ILE A 75 1.58 9.04 -0.11
N ARG A 76 1.27 8.06 -0.98
CA ARG A 76 -0.07 7.47 -1.11
C ARG A 76 -0.24 6.27 -0.20
N VAL A 77 -1.32 6.27 0.56
CA VAL A 77 -1.69 5.21 1.51
C VAL A 77 -2.85 4.42 0.92
N ALA A 78 -2.62 3.12 0.72
CA ALA A 78 -3.62 2.22 0.13
C ALA A 78 -4.63 1.68 1.15
N GLN A 79 -4.22 1.59 2.43
CA GLN A 79 -5.04 1.03 3.49
C GLN A 79 -6.00 2.09 4.08
N SER A 80 -7.18 1.64 4.50
CA SER A 80 -8.16 2.48 5.19
C SER A 80 -7.71 2.76 6.63
N GLU A 81 -7.76 4.02 7.04
CA GLU A 81 -7.48 4.44 8.42
C GLU A 81 -8.74 4.34 9.28
N MET A 82 -8.61 3.68 10.44
CA MET A 82 -9.70 3.46 11.40
C MET A 82 -9.22 3.59 12.86
N GLY A 83 -8.05 4.20 13.10
CA GLY A 83 -7.40 4.36 14.41
C GLY A 83 -6.15 3.52 14.61
N GLU A 84 -5.66 2.84 13.57
CA GLU A 84 -4.48 1.97 13.61
C GLU A 84 -3.17 2.67 13.22
N GLY A 85 -3.26 3.86 12.59
CA GLY A 85 -2.10 4.69 12.27
C GLY A 85 -1.41 4.31 10.95
N VAL A 86 -2.14 3.85 9.94
CA VAL A 86 -1.62 3.62 8.59
C VAL A 86 -1.20 4.91 7.90
N PHE A 87 -1.82 6.05 8.21
CA PHE A 87 -1.41 7.36 7.69
C PHE A 87 -0.05 7.85 8.22
N THR A 88 0.47 7.23 9.28
CA THR A 88 1.81 7.53 9.80
C THR A 88 2.78 6.41 9.44
N SER A 89 2.40 5.16 9.70
CA SER A 89 3.30 4.01 9.53
C SER A 89 3.66 3.72 8.07
N MET A 90 2.72 3.82 7.12
CA MET A 90 3.05 3.54 5.71
C MET A 90 3.98 4.61 5.13
N PRO A 91 3.73 5.92 5.34
CA PRO A 91 4.65 6.96 4.87
C PRO A 91 6.02 6.90 5.54
N MET A 92 6.13 6.56 6.83
CA MET A 92 7.44 6.43 7.50
C MET A 92 8.32 5.37 6.84
N ILE A 93 7.75 4.24 6.41
CA ILE A 93 8.50 3.18 5.72
C ILE A 93 9.09 3.70 4.41
N ILE A 94 8.30 4.46 3.63
CA ILE A 94 8.79 5.05 2.38
C ILE A 94 9.80 6.16 2.66
N ALA A 95 9.55 7.02 3.66
CA ALA A 95 10.38 8.17 3.98
C ALA A 95 11.80 7.76 4.40
N GLU A 96 11.91 6.72 5.24
CA GLU A 96 13.20 6.16 5.68
C GLU A 96 14.02 5.67 4.49
N GLU A 97 13.40 4.92 3.58
CA GLU A 97 14.08 4.40 2.38
C GLU A 97 14.33 5.48 1.33
N LEU A 98 13.50 6.50 1.26
CA LEU A 98 13.74 7.66 0.41
C LEU A 98 14.86 8.57 0.96
N GLN A 99 15.13 8.49 2.26
CA GLN A 99 15.98 9.42 3.01
C GLN A 99 15.48 10.87 2.91
N CYS A 100 14.16 11.05 3.03
CA CYS A 100 13.52 12.36 3.02
C CYS A 100 13.27 12.90 4.43
N ASP A 101 13.27 14.23 4.57
CA ASP A 101 12.83 14.92 5.77
C ASP A 101 11.33 14.68 5.98
N TRP A 102 10.99 14.10 7.14
CA TRP A 102 9.62 13.83 7.56
C TRP A 102 8.75 15.09 7.59
N SER A 103 9.32 16.26 7.86
CA SER A 103 8.58 17.53 7.89
C SER A 103 7.98 17.92 6.53
N LYS A 104 8.55 17.40 5.44
CA LYS A 104 8.09 17.60 4.06
C LYS A 104 7.11 16.54 3.57
N VAL A 105 6.81 15.52 4.38
CA VAL A 105 5.95 14.39 4.00
C VAL A 105 4.48 14.74 4.16
N LYS A 106 3.69 14.52 3.11
CA LYS A 106 2.23 14.60 3.12
C LYS A 106 1.63 13.24 2.76
N ALA A 107 0.80 12.68 3.63
CA ALA A 107 0.08 11.45 3.34
C ALA A 107 -1.25 11.75 2.62
N GLU A 108 -1.56 11.01 1.57
CA GLU A 108 -2.86 11.04 0.89
C GLU A 108 -3.39 9.65 0.62
N TYR A 109 -4.69 9.50 0.37
CA TYR A 109 -5.23 8.21 -0.05
C TYR A 109 -4.82 7.86 -1.48
N ALA A 110 -4.45 6.60 -1.69
CA ALA A 110 -4.27 6.07 -3.03
C ALA A 110 -5.63 5.99 -3.77
N SER A 111 -5.62 6.27 -5.06
CA SER A 111 -6.84 6.25 -5.89
C SER A 111 -7.25 4.82 -6.23
N ALA A 112 -8.44 4.41 -5.80
CA ALA A 112 -9.02 3.12 -6.15
C ALA A 112 -9.26 2.99 -7.66
N ASN A 113 -9.66 4.08 -8.32
CA ASN A 113 -9.83 4.11 -9.78
C ASN A 113 -8.50 3.85 -10.49
N ARG A 114 -7.42 4.50 -10.08
CA ARG A 114 -6.07 4.25 -10.63
C ARG A 114 -5.66 2.79 -10.39
N SER A 115 -5.90 2.27 -9.18
CA SER A 115 -5.61 0.86 -8.89
C SER A 115 -6.31 -0.08 -9.85
N LEU A 116 -7.58 0.19 -10.20
CA LEU A 116 -8.32 -0.64 -11.14
C LEU A 116 -7.77 -0.52 -12.57
N GLN A 117 -7.47 0.70 -13.02
CA GLN A 117 -7.00 0.96 -14.39
C GLN A 117 -5.57 0.46 -14.64
N GLU A 118 -4.72 0.44 -13.61
CA GLU A 118 -3.34 -0.04 -13.69
C GLU A 118 -3.13 -1.45 -13.11
N GLY A 119 -4.16 -2.30 -13.17
CA GLY A 119 -4.03 -3.72 -12.84
C GLY A 119 -3.61 -4.02 -11.40
N GLY A 120 -4.06 -3.20 -10.45
CA GLY A 120 -3.76 -3.36 -9.03
C GLY A 120 -2.44 -2.71 -8.60
N VAL A 121 -2.06 -1.56 -9.17
CA VAL A 121 -0.77 -0.90 -8.87
C VAL A 121 -0.49 -0.68 -7.37
N TYR A 122 -1.54 -0.47 -6.57
CA TYR A 122 -1.45 -0.31 -5.11
C TYR A 122 -1.47 -1.62 -4.32
N LYS A 123 -1.35 -2.75 -5.03
CA LYS A 123 -1.34 -4.14 -4.55
C LYS A 123 -2.55 -4.54 -3.72
N ARG A 124 -2.70 -3.97 -2.52
CA ARG A 124 -3.75 -4.30 -1.57
C ARG A 124 -4.29 -3.06 -0.87
N MET A 125 -5.48 -2.64 -1.30
CA MET A 125 -6.21 -1.49 -0.75
C MET A 125 -7.20 -1.85 0.36
N SER A 126 -6.92 -2.91 1.13
CA SER A 126 -7.80 -3.38 2.21
C SER A 126 -7.09 -3.44 3.57
N THR A 127 -7.82 -3.06 4.61
CA THR A 127 -7.41 -3.16 6.01
C THR A 127 -8.13 -4.34 6.66
N ASN A 128 -7.38 -5.38 7.01
CA ASN A 128 -7.86 -6.55 7.76
C ASN A 128 -6.69 -7.44 8.19
N GLY A 129 -6.93 -8.36 9.13
CA GLY A 129 -6.01 -9.46 9.47
C GLY A 129 -4.61 -9.01 9.89
N SER A 130 -4.52 -7.87 10.60
CA SER A 130 -3.28 -7.28 11.14
C SER A 130 -2.12 -7.33 10.15
N GLY A 131 -2.35 -6.81 8.96
CA GLY A 131 -1.35 -6.86 7.90
C GLY A 131 -1.40 -5.71 6.93
N ALA A 132 -1.68 -4.51 7.43
CA ALA A 132 -1.24 -3.29 6.77
C ALA A 132 0.30 -3.35 6.66
N VAL A 133 1.04 -3.08 7.75
CA VAL A 133 2.53 -3.13 7.77
C VAL A 133 3.09 -4.47 7.31
N ARG A 134 2.63 -5.58 7.93
CA ARG A 134 3.23 -6.92 7.72
C ARG A 134 3.26 -7.35 6.26
N ARG A 135 2.28 -6.95 5.44
CA ARG A 135 2.22 -7.30 4.02
C ARG A 135 2.67 -6.15 3.12
N SER A 136 2.71 -4.92 3.62
CA SER A 136 3.09 -3.75 2.81
C SER A 136 4.56 -3.39 2.87
N ARG A 137 5.22 -3.69 3.98
CA ARG A 137 6.58 -3.22 4.29
C ARG A 137 7.53 -3.36 3.11
N GLU A 138 7.66 -4.56 2.54
CA GLU A 138 8.65 -4.85 1.52
C GLU A 138 8.46 -4.01 0.24
N TYR A 139 7.25 -3.95 -0.30
CA TYR A 139 7.01 -3.17 -1.52
C TYR A 139 7.02 -1.66 -1.25
N LEU A 140 6.67 -1.21 -0.04
CA LEU A 140 6.83 0.20 0.34
C LEU A 140 8.30 0.56 0.48
N GLN A 141 9.13 -0.34 1.02
CA GLN A 141 10.57 -0.11 1.12
C GLN A 141 11.20 -0.02 -0.27
N GLN A 142 10.84 -0.94 -1.16
CA GLN A 142 11.26 -0.89 -2.57
C GLN A 142 10.77 0.40 -3.26
N ALA A 143 9.60 0.92 -2.92
CA ALA A 143 9.08 2.16 -3.48
C ALA A 143 9.98 3.36 -3.12
N GLY A 144 10.36 3.48 -1.84
CA GLY A 144 11.26 4.52 -1.36
C GLY A 144 12.68 4.38 -1.93
N ALA A 145 13.26 3.18 -1.83
CA ALA A 145 14.62 2.93 -2.31
C ALA A 145 14.75 3.15 -3.83
N SER A 146 13.80 2.66 -4.63
CA SER A 146 13.81 2.87 -6.09
C SER A 146 13.64 4.34 -6.48
N ALA A 147 12.97 5.15 -5.67
CA ALA A 147 12.88 6.59 -5.90
C ALA A 147 14.19 7.29 -5.53
N ARG A 148 14.78 6.96 -4.38
CA ARG A 148 16.10 7.48 -3.98
C ARG A 148 17.15 7.24 -5.06
N GLU A 149 17.26 6.01 -5.56
CA GLU A 149 18.22 5.69 -6.62
C GLU A 149 17.94 6.48 -7.90
N ARG A 150 16.67 6.67 -8.28
CA ARG A 150 16.34 7.47 -9.47
C ARG A 150 16.67 8.95 -9.33
N LEU A 151 16.48 9.53 -8.15
CA LEU A 151 16.87 10.91 -7.85
C LEU A 151 18.39 11.07 -7.87
N ILE A 152 19.13 10.12 -7.28
CA ILE A 152 20.59 10.08 -7.31
C ILE A 152 21.09 9.99 -8.76
N GLN A 153 20.51 9.10 -9.58
CA GLN A 153 20.88 8.97 -10.99
C GLN A 153 20.58 10.23 -11.80
N ALA A 154 19.46 10.91 -11.52
CA ALA A 154 19.11 12.17 -12.18
C ALA A 154 20.13 13.28 -11.85
N ALA A 155 20.44 13.46 -10.57
CA ALA A 155 21.44 14.43 -10.11
C ALA A 155 22.84 14.12 -10.67
N ALA A 156 23.25 12.85 -10.65
CA ALA A 156 24.52 12.41 -11.21
C ALA A 156 24.63 12.68 -12.72
N THR A 157 23.54 12.46 -13.46
CA THR A 157 23.45 12.77 -14.90
C THR A 157 23.58 14.26 -15.16
N GLU A 158 22.87 15.09 -14.37
CA GLU A 158 22.94 16.54 -14.47
C GLU A 158 24.34 17.08 -14.19
N TRP A 159 24.99 16.58 -13.15
CA TRP A 159 26.34 16.99 -12.76
C TRP A 159 27.46 16.31 -13.55
N LYS A 160 27.12 15.32 -14.40
CA LYS A 160 28.07 14.51 -15.18
C LYS A 160 29.10 13.79 -14.31
N VAL A 161 28.65 13.22 -13.20
CA VAL A 161 29.47 12.45 -12.25
C VAL A 161 28.93 11.03 -12.10
N PRO A 162 29.72 10.07 -11.59
CA PRO A 162 29.21 8.75 -11.26
C PRO A 162 28.13 8.82 -10.17
N ALA A 163 27.04 8.06 -10.30
CA ALA A 163 26.01 8.01 -9.25
C ALA A 163 26.54 7.53 -7.89
N SER A 164 27.58 6.68 -7.89
CA SER A 164 28.25 6.22 -6.67
C SER A 164 28.98 7.32 -5.89
N SER A 165 29.22 8.50 -6.49
CA SER A 165 29.78 9.66 -5.77
C SER A 165 28.71 10.58 -5.17
N CYS A 166 27.42 10.24 -5.33
CA CYS A 166 26.30 11.00 -4.81
C CYS A 166 25.63 10.25 -3.65
N THR A 167 25.13 10.99 -2.66
CA THR A 167 24.42 10.46 -1.49
C THR A 167 23.13 11.24 -1.27
N ALA A 168 22.05 10.58 -0.85
CA ALA A 168 20.82 11.24 -0.44
C ALA A 168 20.77 11.34 1.08
N LYS A 169 20.25 12.45 1.61
CA LYS A 169 19.94 12.62 3.04
C LYS A 169 19.02 13.83 3.23
N ASP A 170 18.05 13.73 4.14
CA ASP A 170 17.16 14.83 4.54
C ASP A 170 16.53 15.56 3.34
N SER A 171 16.06 14.80 2.35
CA SER A 171 15.50 15.29 1.07
C SER A 171 16.47 15.97 0.12
N VAL A 172 17.79 15.86 0.34
CA VAL A 172 18.83 16.48 -0.49
C VAL A 172 19.77 15.42 -1.05
N VAL A 173 20.07 15.50 -2.34
CA VAL A 173 21.15 14.72 -2.96
C VAL A 173 22.42 15.55 -2.91
N THR A 174 23.54 14.98 -2.46
CA THR A 174 24.82 15.67 -2.36
C THR A 174 25.90 14.91 -3.14
N HIS A 175 26.65 15.59 -3.99
CA HIS A 175 27.89 15.08 -4.55
C HIS A 175 29.01 15.16 -3.51
N THR A 176 29.45 14.01 -3.01
CA THR A 176 30.38 13.89 -1.87
C THR A 176 31.71 14.62 -2.08
N ALA A 177 32.27 14.57 -3.29
CA ALA A 177 33.59 15.15 -3.56
C ALA A 177 33.58 16.69 -3.63
N THR A 178 32.47 17.30 -4.05
CA THR A 178 32.39 18.77 -4.25
C THR A 178 31.45 19.47 -3.29
N GLY A 179 30.63 18.74 -2.52
CA GLY A 179 29.59 19.31 -1.66
C GLY A 179 28.45 19.99 -2.43
N ARG A 180 28.28 19.66 -3.73
CA ARG A 180 27.19 20.22 -4.55
C ARG A 180 25.89 19.51 -4.21
N THR A 181 24.79 20.24 -4.17
CA THR A 181 23.43 19.75 -3.93
C THR A 181 22.48 20.18 -5.04
#